data_AF-A0A7J5YS07-F1
#
_entry.id   AF-A0A7J5YS07-F1
#
_cell.length_a   1.000
_cell.length_b   1.000
_cell.length_c   1.000
_cell.angle_alpha   90.00
_cell.angle_beta   90.00
_cell.angle_gamma   90.00
#
_symmetry.space_group_name_H-M   'P 1'
#
loop_
_entity.id
_entity.type
_entity.pdbx_description
1 polymer ?
#
loop_
_entity_poly.entity_id
_entity_poly.type
_entity_poly.pdbx_seq_one_letter_code
_entity_poly.pdbx_strand_id
1 'polypeptide(L)'
;MYHNLNEKGGPLDCPHGYSLTLNCDGVPVFKSSLYSIWPLLGIVNELPYPVRKENVLLFGLWFGKCQMLSTVGFKLKRNGVLEQCRLVAALMMCDSVARPILQNMTQFNGQYGCSLCLHPGEQVQKGKGTVKAYPFKDVPKRDHASTISDAREL
;
A
#
# COMPACT_ATOMS: atom_id res chain seq x y z
N MET A 1 -16.25 -4.89 6.73
CA MET A 1 -14.82 -4.61 7.01
C MET A 1 -14.56 -3.12 7.12
N TYR A 2 -14.93 -2.28 6.14
CA TYR A 2 -14.71 -0.83 6.24
C TYR A 2 -15.75 -0.07 7.07
N HIS A 3 -16.94 -0.63 7.32
CA HIS A 3 -17.98 0.01 8.14
C HIS A 3 -17.49 0.38 9.54
N ASN A 4 -16.59 -0.42 10.13
CA ASN A 4 -16.01 -0.17 11.45
C ASN A 4 -15.12 1.09 11.47
N LEU A 5 -14.61 1.53 10.32
CA LEU A 5 -13.82 2.76 10.22
C LEU A 5 -14.66 4.01 10.47
N ASN A 6 -15.98 3.91 10.30
CA ASN A 6 -16.95 4.99 10.47
C ASN A 6 -17.67 4.92 11.84
N GLU A 7 -17.24 4.03 12.73
CA GLU A 7 -17.73 4.03 14.12
C GLU A 7 -17.29 5.31 14.83
N LYS A 8 -18.05 5.72 15.86
CA LYS A 8 -17.78 6.96 16.61
C LYS A 8 -16.37 6.95 17.19
N GLY A 9 -15.60 8.01 16.91
CA GLY A 9 -14.16 8.13 17.25
C GLY A 9 -13.22 7.42 16.27
N GLY A 10 -13.74 6.78 15.22
CA GLY A 10 -12.97 6.08 14.20
C GLY A 10 -12.31 7.01 13.18
N PRO A 11 -11.41 6.48 12.31
CA PRO A 11 -10.68 7.28 11.33
C PRO A 11 -11.56 8.03 10.32
N LEU A 12 -12.74 7.48 10.03
CA LEU A 12 -13.72 8.04 9.10
C LEU A 12 -14.92 8.69 9.80
N ASP A 13 -14.90 8.86 11.13
CA ASP A 13 -15.94 9.58 11.89
C ASP A 13 -15.91 11.09 11.56
N CYS A 14 -16.36 11.42 10.36
CA CYS A 14 -16.51 12.77 9.84
C CYS A 14 -17.49 12.76 8.65
N PRO A 15 -18.16 13.88 8.35
CA PRO A 15 -19.18 13.93 7.29
C PRO A 15 -18.69 13.51 5.89
N HIS A 16 -17.39 13.70 5.61
CA HIS A 16 -16.77 13.40 4.32
C HIS A 16 -15.61 12.42 4.47
N GLY A 17 -15.85 11.34 5.21
CA GLY A 17 -14.92 10.22 5.37
C GLY A 17 -15.21 9.12 4.34
N TYR A 18 -14.20 8.74 3.57
CA TYR A 18 -14.32 7.67 2.58
C TYR A 18 -13.22 6.63 2.73
N SER A 19 -13.58 5.37 2.52
CA SER A 19 -12.65 4.27 2.48
C SER A 19 -12.33 3.86 1.04
N LEU A 20 -11.07 3.56 0.81
CA LEU A 20 -10.56 3.18 -0.50
C LEU A 20 -10.15 1.72 -0.53
N THR A 21 -10.43 1.06 -1.65
CA THR A 21 -9.74 -0.16 -2.04
C THR A 21 -8.76 0.20 -3.15
N LEU A 22 -7.46 0.13 -2.84
CA LEU A 22 -6.38 0.50 -3.74
C LEU A 22 -5.72 -0.74 -4.35
N ASN A 23 -5.23 -0.57 -5.57
CA ASN A 23 -4.35 -1.46 -6.30
C ASN A 23 -3.09 -0.66 -6.67
N CYS A 24 -1.93 -1.31 -6.57
CA CYS A 24 -0.71 -0.83 -7.18
C CYS A 24 -0.05 -1.94 -7.99
N ASP A 25 0.37 -1.59 -9.20
CA ASP A 25 1.16 -2.44 -10.10
C ASP A 25 2.34 -1.62 -10.66
N GLY A 26 3.40 -2.29 -11.08
CA GLY A 26 4.57 -1.64 -11.67
C GLY A 26 4.39 -1.42 -13.16
N VAL A 27 4.42 -0.17 -13.62
CA VAL A 27 4.44 0.15 -15.05
C VAL A 27 5.89 0.48 -15.46
N PRO A 28 6.57 -0.42 -16.20
CA PRO A 28 7.93 -0.16 -16.66
C PRO A 28 7.91 0.96 -17.71
N VAL A 29 8.67 2.03 -17.48
CA VAL A 29 8.74 3.17 -18.41
C VAL A 29 9.73 2.92 -19.54
N PHE A 30 10.78 2.15 -19.27
CA PHE A 30 11.85 1.86 -20.21
C PHE A 30 12.16 0.37 -20.21
N LYS A 31 12.55 -0.18 -21.37
CA LYS A 31 12.90 -1.60 -21.53
C LYS A 31 14.06 -2.08 -20.65
N SER A 32 14.87 -1.15 -20.11
CA SER A 32 16.10 -1.47 -19.38
C SER A 32 16.47 -0.47 -18.28
N SER A 33 15.52 0.27 -17.71
CA SER A 33 15.81 1.17 -16.58
C SER A 33 15.36 0.57 -15.25
N LEU A 34 16.04 0.95 -14.17
CA LEU A 34 15.61 0.69 -12.79
C LEU A 34 14.41 1.53 -12.34
N TYR A 35 13.90 2.41 -13.21
CA TYR A 35 12.80 3.30 -12.90
C TYR A 35 11.47 2.76 -13.43
N SER A 36 10.50 2.70 -12.53
CA SER A 36 9.11 2.35 -12.82
C SER A 36 8.19 3.45 -12.36
N ILE A 37 7.07 3.60 -13.05
CA ILE A 37 5.93 4.37 -12.58
C ILE A 37 5.03 3.43 -11.77
N TRP A 38 4.52 3.94 -10.66
CA TRP A 38 3.64 3.20 -9.79
C TRP A 38 2.32 3.98 -9.65
N PRO A 39 1.24 3.54 -10.31
CA PRO A 39 -0.10 4.09 -10.12
C PRO A 39 -0.78 3.48 -8.89
N LEU A 40 -1.38 4.33 -8.05
CA LEU A 40 -2.40 3.94 -7.07
C LEU A 40 -3.77 4.03 -7.74
N LEU A 41 -4.23 2.92 -8.30
CA LEU A 41 -5.58 2.81 -8.84
C LEU A 41 -6.52 2.35 -7.74
N GLY A 42 -7.78 2.74 -7.76
CA GLY A 42 -8.70 2.23 -6.75
C GLY A 42 -10.13 2.68 -6.91
N ILE A 43 -10.94 2.26 -5.94
CA ILE A 43 -12.36 2.58 -5.87
C ILE A 43 -12.72 3.15 -4.50
N VAL A 44 -13.77 3.97 -4.47
CA VAL A 44 -14.39 4.47 -3.24
C VAL A 44 -15.45 3.46 -2.80
N ASN A 45 -15.33 2.93 -1.58
CA ASN A 45 -16.18 1.82 -1.13
C ASN A 45 -17.61 2.25 -0.80
N GLU A 46 -17.81 3.52 -0.43
CA GLU A 46 -19.13 4.09 -0.10
C GLU A 46 -20.00 4.35 -1.33
N LEU A 47 -19.44 4.27 -2.55
CA LEU A 47 -20.22 4.38 -3.78
C LEU A 47 -21.00 3.08 -4.05
N PRO A 48 -22.21 3.16 -4.65
CA PRO A 48 -22.97 1.98 -5.06
C PRO A 48 -22.15 1.07 -5.98
N TYR A 49 -22.38 -0.25 -5.90
CA TYR A 49 -21.61 -1.24 -6.66
C TYR A 49 -21.52 -0.96 -8.18
N PRO A 50 -22.62 -0.62 -8.88
CA PRO A 50 -22.55 -0.31 -10.31
C PRO A 50 -21.60 0.87 -10.60
N VAL A 51 -21.69 1.92 -9.78
CA VAL A 51 -20.87 3.13 -9.93
C VAL A 51 -19.40 2.81 -9.68
N ARG A 52 -19.06 2.18 -8.55
CA ARG A 52 -17.64 1.94 -8.22
C ARG A 52 -16.96 0.95 -9.18
N LYS A 53 -17.70 -0.01 -9.75
CA LYS A 53 -17.14 -0.96 -10.73
C LYS A 53 -16.71 -0.28 -12.03
N GLU A 54 -17.46 0.74 -12.46
CA GLU A 54 -17.20 1.46 -13.71
C GLU A 54 -16.25 2.66 -13.52
N ASN A 55 -16.01 3.05 -12.27
CA ASN A 55 -15.24 4.25 -11.93
C ASN A 55 -14.01 3.89 -11.07
N VAL A 56 -13.03 3.21 -11.69
CA VAL A 56 -11.70 3.05 -11.10
C VAL A 56 -10.93 4.35 -11.29
N LEU A 57 -10.49 4.95 -10.18
CA LEU A 57 -9.81 6.24 -10.15
C LEU A 57 -8.30 6.07 -9.95
N LEU A 58 -7.53 6.95 -10.57
CA LEU A 58 -6.11 7.13 -10.26
C LEU A 58 -5.97 8.10 -9.08
N PHE A 59 -5.69 7.56 -7.89
CA PHE A 59 -5.50 8.34 -6.66
C PHE A 59 -4.11 8.94 -6.53
N GLY A 60 -3.12 8.33 -7.18
CA GLY A 60 -1.75 8.80 -7.12
C GLY A 60 -0.92 8.15 -8.21
N LEU A 61 0.11 8.87 -8.65
CA LEU A 61 1.10 8.39 -9.59
C LEU A 61 2.45 8.88 -9.09
N TRP A 62 3.39 7.98 -8.88
CA TRP A 62 4.75 8.38 -8.50
C TRP A 62 5.81 7.70 -9.35
N PHE A 63 6.95 8.39 -9.45
CA PHE A 63 8.14 7.96 -10.15
C PHE A 63 9.32 8.15 -9.20
N GLY A 64 10.08 7.08 -8.92
CA GLY A 64 11.16 7.10 -7.93
C GLY A 64 10.70 6.72 -6.52
N LYS A 65 11.25 7.37 -5.48
CA LYS A 65 10.97 7.02 -4.07
C LYS A 65 9.52 7.33 -3.71
N CYS A 66 8.86 6.39 -3.04
CA CYS A 66 7.49 6.56 -2.56
C CYS A 66 7.45 7.66 -1.49
N GLN A 67 6.47 8.57 -1.59
CA GLN A 67 6.25 9.61 -0.59
C GLN A 67 5.14 9.17 0.38
N MET A 68 5.20 9.67 1.62
CA MET A 68 4.16 9.40 2.61
C MET A 68 2.82 9.98 2.14
N LEU A 69 1.76 9.18 2.23
CA LEU A 69 0.39 9.64 2.00
C LEU A 69 -0.03 10.63 3.11
N SER A 70 -0.86 11.60 2.74
CA SER A 70 -1.44 12.56 3.70
C SER A 70 -2.28 11.85 4.75
N THR A 71 -2.01 12.12 6.02
CA THR A 71 -2.79 11.61 7.17
C THR A 71 -3.98 12.50 7.53
N VAL A 72 -4.04 13.73 6.99
CA VAL A 72 -5.08 14.72 7.30
C VAL A 72 -6.20 14.75 6.26
N GLY A 73 -5.97 14.19 5.08
CA GLY A 73 -6.87 14.27 3.92
C GLY A 73 -6.64 15.51 3.06
N PHE A 74 -7.68 15.98 2.37
CA PHE A 74 -7.63 17.13 1.46
C PHE A 74 -8.90 17.97 1.57
N LYS A 75 -8.83 19.24 1.14
CA LYS A 75 -10.00 20.13 1.09
C LYS A 75 -10.58 20.17 -0.32
N LEU A 76 -11.88 19.95 -0.44
CA LEU A 76 -12.62 20.04 -1.68
C LEU A 76 -13.56 21.24 -1.65
N LYS A 77 -13.57 22.05 -2.71
CA LYS A 77 -14.56 23.13 -2.86
C LYS A 77 -15.76 22.61 -3.64
N ARG A 78 -16.93 22.53 -2.99
CA ARG A 78 -18.19 22.09 -3.59
C ARG A 78 -19.25 23.15 -3.36
N ASN A 79 -19.91 23.61 -4.44
CA ASN A 79 -20.95 24.65 -4.38
C ASN A 79 -20.54 25.92 -3.62
N GLY A 80 -19.27 26.32 -3.73
CA GLY A 80 -18.73 27.49 -3.02
C GLY A 80 -18.26 27.23 -1.59
N VAL A 81 -18.60 26.07 -0.99
CA VAL A 81 -18.21 25.68 0.36
C VAL A 81 -16.93 24.85 0.33
N LEU A 82 -16.01 25.12 1.25
CA LEU A 82 -14.78 24.34 1.42
C LEU A 82 -15.01 23.24 2.45
N GLU A 83 -14.94 21.99 2.02
CA GLU A 83 -15.20 20.81 2.83
C GLU A 83 -13.91 20.01 3.05
N GLN A 84 -13.68 19.56 4.28
CA GLN A 84 -12.57 18.67 4.59
C GLN A 84 -12.97 17.22 4.28
N CYS A 85 -12.26 16.58 3.35
CA CYS A 85 -12.44 15.17 3.02
C CYS A 85 -11.31 14.35 3.64
N ARG A 86 -11.65 13.22 4.26
CA ARG A 86 -10.70 12.24 4.77
C ARG A 86 -10.79 10.95 3.96
N LEU A 87 -9.64 10.41 3.61
CA LEU A 87 -9.51 9.17 2.87
C LEU A 87 -8.70 8.18 3.69
N VAL A 88 -9.18 6.93 3.77
CA VAL A 88 -8.43 5.83 4.38
C VAL A 88 -8.32 4.69 3.38
N ALA A 89 -7.11 4.25 3.09
CA ALA A 89 -6.87 3.03 2.33
C ALA A 89 -7.22 1.81 3.21
N ALA A 90 -8.46 1.32 3.09
CA ALA A 90 -8.95 0.20 3.88
C ALA A 90 -8.39 -1.14 3.38
N LEU A 91 -8.10 -1.24 2.08
CA LEU A 91 -7.49 -2.40 1.47
C LEU A 91 -6.46 -1.96 0.43
N MET A 92 -5.32 -2.64 0.40
CA MET A 92 -4.26 -2.42 -0.58
C MET A 92 -3.88 -3.75 -1.24
N MET A 93 -4.21 -3.86 -2.52
CA MET A 93 -3.90 -5.00 -3.38
C MET A 93 -2.63 -4.70 -4.15
N CYS A 94 -1.62 -5.53 -3.97
CA CYS A 94 -0.34 -5.39 -4.64
C CYS A 94 0.33 -6.76 -4.74
N ASP A 95 1.12 -6.95 -5.79
CA ASP A 95 1.95 -8.14 -5.95
C ASP A 95 3.14 -8.11 -4.97
N SER A 96 3.97 -9.15 -5.02
CA SER A 96 5.15 -9.24 -4.14
C SER A 96 6.23 -8.20 -4.44
N VAL A 97 6.25 -7.59 -5.63
CA VAL A 97 7.26 -6.61 -6.03
C VAL A 97 6.86 -5.20 -5.58
N ALA A 98 5.59 -4.83 -5.74
CA ALA A 98 5.02 -3.55 -5.33
C ALA A 98 4.86 -3.44 -3.80
N ARG A 99 4.50 -4.53 -3.12
CA ARG A 99 4.29 -4.57 -1.67
C ARG A 99 5.44 -3.96 -0.85
N PRO A 100 6.71 -4.39 -0.99
CA PRO A 100 7.81 -3.82 -0.21
C PRO A 100 8.02 -2.33 -0.50
N ILE A 101 7.74 -1.86 -1.73
CA ILE A 101 7.85 -0.42 -2.07
C ILE A 101 6.79 0.39 -1.32
N LEU A 102 5.55 -0.09 -1.31
CA LEU A 102 4.43 0.56 -0.61
C LEU A 102 4.62 0.58 0.91
N GLN A 103 5.25 -0.46 1.46
CA GLN A 103 5.52 -0.58 2.89
C GLN A 103 6.84 0.08 3.32
N ASN A 104 7.62 0.63 2.39
CA ASN A 104 9.01 1.05 2.59
C ASN A 104 9.82 -0.06 3.29
N MET A 105 9.85 -1.26 2.71
CA MET A 105 10.53 -2.45 3.19
C MET A 105 11.51 -2.98 2.14
N THR A 106 12.47 -3.80 2.58
CA THR A 106 13.32 -4.58 1.67
C THR A 106 12.49 -5.55 0.83
N GLN A 107 12.85 -5.70 -0.45
CA GLN A 107 12.19 -6.64 -1.34
C GLN A 107 12.32 -8.09 -0.86
N PHE A 108 11.34 -8.94 -1.20
CA PHE A 108 11.25 -10.34 -0.74
C PHE A 108 12.48 -11.22 -1.06
N ASN A 109 13.32 -10.81 -2.01
CA ASN A 109 14.58 -11.48 -2.37
C ASN A 109 15.78 -11.02 -1.53
N GLY A 110 15.65 -9.93 -0.76
CA GLY A 110 16.67 -9.43 0.16
C GLY A 110 16.66 -10.14 1.52
N GLN A 111 17.59 -9.76 2.39
CA GLN A 111 17.59 -10.22 3.78
C GLN A 111 16.46 -9.52 4.54
N TYR A 112 15.75 -10.25 5.41
CA TYR A 112 14.58 -9.75 6.15
C TYR A 112 13.43 -9.20 5.27
N GLY A 113 13.38 -9.62 4.00
CA GLY A 113 12.41 -9.14 3.00
C GLY A 113 11.00 -9.73 3.14
N CYS A 114 10.75 -10.63 4.09
CA CYS A 114 9.41 -11.13 4.37
C CYS A 114 8.57 -10.03 5.03
N SER A 115 7.36 -9.81 4.51
CA SER A 115 6.42 -8.81 5.06
C SER A 115 5.74 -9.25 6.36
N LEU A 116 5.87 -10.52 6.76
CA LEU A 116 5.17 -11.10 7.91
C LEU A 116 6.10 -11.45 9.08
N CYS A 117 7.38 -11.70 8.82
CA CYS A 117 8.33 -12.13 9.86
C CYS A 117 9.73 -11.56 9.65
N LEU A 118 10.54 -11.64 10.70
CA LEU A 118 11.94 -11.21 10.73
C LEU A 118 12.91 -12.34 10.36
N HIS A 119 12.47 -13.31 9.54
CA HIS A 119 13.38 -14.32 9.03
C HIS A 119 14.36 -13.68 8.03
N PRO A 120 15.68 -13.87 8.16
CA PRO A 120 16.65 -13.31 7.21
C PRO A 120 16.57 -13.91 5.79
N GLY A 121 15.80 -14.98 5.61
CA GLY A 121 15.84 -15.91 4.48
C GLY A 121 17.20 -16.56 4.24
N GLU A 122 17.22 -17.62 3.44
CA GLU A 122 18.42 -18.38 3.06
C GLU A 122 18.56 -18.35 1.54
N GLN A 123 19.78 -18.16 1.03
CA GLN A 123 20.02 -18.32 -0.41
C GLN A 123 20.13 -19.80 -0.73
N VAL A 124 19.24 -20.28 -1.59
CA VAL A 124 19.18 -21.69 -2.01
C VAL A 124 19.36 -21.75 -3.52
N GLN A 125 20.12 -22.72 -4.03
CA GLN A 125 20.21 -22.95 -5.47
C GLN A 125 18.86 -23.44 -6.02
N LYS A 126 18.43 -22.85 -7.14
CA LYS A 126 17.21 -23.23 -7.86
C LYS A 126 17.49 -23.17 -9.36
N GLY A 127 17.64 -24.35 -9.99
CA GLY A 127 18.01 -24.45 -11.40
C GLY A 127 19.38 -23.81 -11.66
N LYS A 128 19.47 -22.90 -12.63
CA LYS A 128 20.71 -22.16 -12.97
C LYS A 128 20.93 -20.89 -12.12
N GLY A 129 20.06 -20.61 -11.16
CA GLY A 129 20.12 -19.39 -10.34
C GLY A 129 19.99 -19.67 -8.84
N THR A 130 19.85 -18.61 -8.06
CA THR A 130 19.58 -18.68 -6.62
C THR A 130 18.24 -18.03 -6.31
N VAL A 131 17.60 -18.49 -5.25
CA VAL A 131 16.37 -17.90 -4.71
C VAL A 131 16.56 -17.64 -3.21
N LYS A 132 15.93 -16.59 -2.70
CA LYS A 132 15.78 -16.39 -1.25
C LYS A 132 14.61 -17.26 -0.78
N ALA A 133 14.92 -18.34 -0.07
CA ALA A 133 13.93 -19.20 0.56
C ALA A 133 13.70 -18.77 2.01
N TYR A 134 12.49 -19.03 2.52
CA TYR A 134 12.13 -18.81 3.91
C TYR A 134 11.67 -20.13 4.52
N PRO A 135 12.61 -20.98 5.00
CA PRO A 135 12.27 -22.23 5.64
C PRO A 135 11.32 -22.02 6.82
N PHE A 136 10.49 -23.02 7.10
CA PHE A 136 9.62 -22.99 8.28
C PHE A 136 10.50 -23.09 9.54
N LYS A 137 10.68 -21.94 10.20
CA LYS A 137 11.38 -21.79 11.48
C LYS A 137 10.53 -20.90 12.38
N ASP A 138 10.57 -21.17 13.67
CA ASP A 138 9.95 -20.29 14.64
C ASP A 138 10.81 -19.03 14.77
N VAL A 139 10.32 -17.94 14.18
CA VAL A 139 10.99 -16.64 14.13
C VAL A 139 10.03 -15.55 14.59
N PRO A 140 10.54 -14.44 15.14
CA PRO A 140 9.70 -13.30 15.48
C PRO A 140 8.87 -12.82 14.28
N LYS A 141 7.58 -12.63 14.51
CA LYS A 141 6.68 -12.02 13.52
C LYS A 141 6.80 -10.51 13.58
N ARG A 142 6.58 -9.85 12.45
CA ARG A 142 6.46 -8.40 12.41
C ARG A 142 5.12 -8.02 13.02
N ASP A 143 5.12 -7.02 13.89
CA ASP A 143 3.91 -6.40 14.41
C ASP A 143 3.75 -4.98 13.83
N HIS A 144 2.63 -4.33 14.18
CA HIS A 144 2.32 -3.01 13.66
C HIS A 144 3.35 -1.96 14.06
N ALA A 145 3.83 -2.00 15.31
CA ALA A 145 4.76 -1.01 15.83
C ALA A 145 6.16 -1.17 15.21
N SER A 146 6.67 -2.41 15.13
CA SER A 146 7.94 -2.72 14.48
C SER A 146 7.90 -2.34 13.01
N THR A 147 6.78 -2.61 12.32
CA THR A 147 6.64 -2.28 10.89
C THR A 147 6.71 -0.78 10.64
N ILE A 148 6.09 0.03 11.51
CA ILE A 148 6.16 1.49 11.42
C ILE A 148 7.59 1.99 11.70
N SER A 149 8.29 1.39 12.66
CA SER A 149 9.68 1.77 12.98
C SER A 149 10.59 1.50 11.79
N ASP A 150 10.59 0.27 11.28
CA ASP A 150 11.43 -0.16 10.17
C ASP A 150 11.16 0.67 8.90
N ALA A 151 9.89 0.99 8.64
CA ALA A 151 9.50 1.79 7.49
C ALA A 151 10.00 3.26 7.56
N ARG A 152 10.44 3.76 8.72
CA ARG A 152 11.01 5.11 8.86
C ARG A 152 12.53 5.15 8.67
N GLU A 153 13.19 4.00 8.73
CA GLU A 153 14.66 3.90 8.71
C GLU A 153 15.25 3.70 7.30
N LEU A 154 14.41 3.49 6.28
CA LEU A 154 14.75 3.29 4.85
C LEU A 154 14.57 4.54 3.97
#